data_AF-A0AA88GVF5-F1
#
_entry.id   AF-A0AA88GVF5-F1
#
_cell.length_a   1.000
_cell.length_b   1.000
_cell.length_c   1.000
_cell.angle_alpha   90.00
_cell.angle_beta   90.00
_cell.angle_gamma   90.00
#
_symmetry.space_group_name_H-M   'P 1'
#
loop_
_entity.id
_entity.type
_entity.pdbx_description
1 polymer ?
#
loop_
_entity_poly.entity_id
_entity_poly.type
_entity_poly.pdbx_seq_one_letter_code
_entity_poly.pdbx_strand_id
1 'polypeptide(L)'
;MIKKQAQHWIHSNHQHFTPSTLHVLHSICHNIITHPHESKFRSIKMENPKFKENVLNVEGAMDLLYLVGFEQDPIEHTIFYRCNGKEDEDLMVKDLTELCQALEEANPSDQPFSLSPRQLVSPISHHHETTPSTSMSHSPFQSVESTRASQPHTTFSSHPPLPSSHISQPLTSTAHDEEYEKKQRELEERRKQLAEEKRIKREEAQRIKNQAKLDRKEKHDEDEYEHELGVTAHSHLHNPQQGNPSGHNPFYSGMTTFKDIGNQ
;
A
#
# COMPACT_ATOMS: atom_id res chain seq x y z
N MET A 1 -18.25 10.10 -17.28
CA MET A 1 -17.54 10.99 -18.25
C MET A 1 -16.11 10.54 -18.43
N ILE A 2 -15.48 10.09 -17.35
CA ILE A 2 -14.14 9.51 -17.28
C ILE A 2 -13.94 8.42 -18.31
N LYS A 3 -14.89 7.48 -18.47
CA LYS A 3 -14.76 6.37 -19.42
C LYS A 3 -14.38 6.85 -20.83
N LYS A 4 -15.09 7.84 -21.37
CA LYS A 4 -14.87 8.36 -22.74
C LYS A 4 -13.51 9.06 -22.85
N GLN A 5 -13.10 9.78 -21.81
CA GLN A 5 -11.82 10.48 -21.78
C GLN A 5 -10.65 9.50 -21.66
N ALA A 6 -10.77 8.49 -20.79
CA ALA A 6 -9.80 7.41 -20.66
C ALA A 6 -9.64 6.65 -21.99
N GLN A 7 -10.75 6.26 -22.63
CA GLN A 7 -10.73 5.66 -23.96
C GLN A 7 -10.00 6.55 -24.96
N HIS A 8 -10.32 7.84 -25.04
CA HIS A 8 -9.67 8.75 -25.96
C HIS A 8 -8.15 8.83 -25.74
N TRP A 9 -7.69 8.87 -24.49
CA TRP A 9 -6.26 8.85 -24.18
C TRP A 9 -5.59 7.54 -24.53
N ILE A 10 -6.21 6.40 -24.21
CA ILE A 10 -5.64 5.09 -24.54
C ILE A 10 -5.50 4.94 -26.07
N HIS A 11 -6.51 5.35 -26.84
CA HIS A 11 -6.45 5.31 -28.31
C HIS A 11 -5.40 6.26 -28.87
N SER A 12 -5.31 7.48 -28.34
CA SER A 12 -4.35 8.50 -28.81
C SER A 12 -2.90 8.10 -28.51
N ASN A 13 -2.67 7.31 -27.46
CA ASN A 13 -1.35 6.87 -27.01
C ASN A 13 -1.12 5.36 -27.16
N HIS A 14 -1.89 4.67 -28.00
CA HIS A 14 -1.94 3.20 -28.06
C HIS A 14 -0.57 2.52 -28.25
N GLN A 15 0.38 3.20 -28.91
CA GLN A 15 1.76 2.73 -29.09
C GLN A 15 2.54 2.54 -27.78
N HIS A 16 2.17 3.27 -26.72
CA HIS A 16 2.81 3.19 -25.40
C HIS A 16 2.11 2.19 -24.47
N PHE A 17 0.82 1.94 -24.68
CA PHE A 17 0.01 1.06 -23.84
C PHE A 17 0.20 -0.41 -24.20
N THR A 18 1.09 -1.09 -23.48
CA THR A 18 1.23 -2.55 -23.57
C THR A 18 0.11 -3.27 -22.79
N PRO A 19 -0.19 -4.55 -23.10
CA PRO A 19 -1.14 -5.34 -22.32
C PRO A 19 -0.77 -5.42 -20.82
N SER A 20 0.52 -5.45 -20.51
CA SER A 20 1.02 -5.42 -19.12
C SER A 20 0.71 -4.09 -18.42
N THR A 21 0.83 -2.96 -19.14
CA THR A 21 0.44 -1.64 -18.63
C THR A 21 -1.04 -1.59 -18.30
N LEU A 22 -1.88 -1.99 -19.24
CA LEU A 22 -3.33 -2.03 -19.05
C LEU A 22 -3.72 -2.94 -17.89
N HIS A 23 -3.06 -4.10 -17.75
CA HIS A 23 -3.28 -5.03 -16.66
C HIS A 23 -2.88 -4.45 -15.29
N VAL A 24 -1.74 -3.77 -15.18
CA VAL A 24 -1.30 -3.15 -13.92
C VAL A 24 -2.26 -2.03 -13.51
N LEU A 25 -2.66 -1.17 -14.44
CA LEU A 25 -3.65 -0.10 -14.19
C LEU A 25 -4.99 -0.67 -13.73
N HIS A 26 -5.47 -1.71 -14.42
CA HIS A 26 -6.72 -2.40 -14.06
C HIS A 26 -6.63 -3.01 -12.67
N SER A 27 -5.54 -3.73 -12.36
CA SER A 27 -5.35 -4.36 -11.05
C SER A 27 -5.33 -3.34 -9.91
N ILE A 28 -4.68 -2.19 -10.11
CA ILE A 28 -4.67 -1.10 -9.12
C ILE A 28 -6.10 -0.61 -8.84
N CYS A 29 -6.87 -0.30 -9.89
CA CYS A 29 -8.23 0.19 -9.75
C CYS A 29 -9.16 -0.87 -9.15
N HIS A 30 -9.05 -2.11 -9.61
CA HIS A 30 -9.84 -3.24 -9.13
C HIS A 30 -9.64 -3.49 -7.65
N ASN A 31 -8.40 -3.49 -7.15
CA ASN A 31 -8.12 -3.70 -5.73
C ASN A 31 -8.80 -2.65 -4.83
N ILE A 32 -8.85 -1.39 -5.27
CA ILE A 32 -9.52 -0.32 -4.53
C ILE A 32 -11.03 -0.49 -4.57
N ILE A 33 -11.61 -0.85 -5.72
CA ILE A 33 -13.04 -1.13 -5.86
C ILE A 33 -13.47 -2.29 -4.96
N THR A 34 -12.67 -3.36 -4.88
CA THR A 34 -12.97 -4.53 -4.04
C THR A 34 -12.81 -4.22 -2.56
N HIS A 35 -11.86 -3.36 -2.19
CA HIS A 35 -11.50 -3.06 -0.81
C HIS A 35 -11.43 -1.55 -0.55
N PRO A 36 -12.55 -0.81 -0.68
CA PRO A 36 -12.53 0.65 -0.72
C PRO A 36 -12.15 1.27 0.62
N HIS A 37 -12.37 0.56 1.74
CA HIS A 37 -11.98 1.04 3.07
C HIS A 37 -10.49 0.80 3.41
N GLU A 38 -9.78 -0.03 2.65
CA GLU A 38 -8.39 -0.37 2.95
C GLU A 38 -7.41 0.66 2.36
N SER A 39 -6.89 1.54 3.20
CA SER A 39 -5.97 2.63 2.79
C SER A 39 -4.70 2.14 2.09
N LYS A 40 -4.23 0.92 2.38
CA LYS A 40 -3.05 0.34 1.74
C LYS A 40 -3.19 0.15 0.23
N PHE A 41 -4.42 -0.04 -0.29
CA PHE A 41 -4.64 -0.17 -1.73
C PHE A 41 -4.77 1.17 -2.44
N ARG A 42 -5.04 2.24 -1.67
CA ARG A 42 -5.12 3.62 -2.15
C ARG A 42 -3.76 4.31 -2.17
N SER A 43 -2.67 3.60 -1.89
CA SER A 43 -1.32 4.16 -1.83
C SER A 43 -0.33 3.22 -2.51
N ILE A 44 0.47 3.75 -3.43
CA ILE A 44 1.37 3.00 -4.30
C ILE A 44 2.75 3.64 -4.25
N LYS A 45 3.74 2.87 -3.81
CA LYS A 45 5.14 3.31 -3.82
C LYS A 45 5.68 3.37 -5.24
N MET A 46 6.27 4.50 -5.62
CA MET A 46 6.86 4.68 -6.95
C MET A 46 8.08 3.78 -7.18
N GLU A 47 8.73 3.30 -6.12
CA GLU A 47 9.85 2.36 -6.20
C GLU A 47 9.42 0.93 -6.54
N ASN A 48 8.11 0.61 -6.51
CA ASN A 48 7.64 -0.72 -6.88
C ASN A 48 8.03 -1.00 -8.35
N PRO A 49 8.86 -2.03 -8.63
CA PRO A 49 9.39 -2.27 -9.97
C PRO A 49 8.29 -2.46 -11.01
N LYS A 50 7.21 -3.18 -10.65
CA LYS A 50 6.09 -3.42 -11.57
C LYS A 50 5.37 -2.13 -11.93
N PHE A 51 5.13 -1.27 -10.93
CA PHE A 51 4.49 0.03 -11.14
C PHE A 51 5.40 0.96 -11.95
N LYS A 52 6.69 1.01 -11.62
CA LYS A 52 7.67 1.85 -12.30
C LYS A 52 7.79 1.51 -13.78
N GLU A 53 7.96 0.23 -14.09
CA GLU A 53 8.15 -0.25 -15.46
C GLU A 53 6.89 -0.07 -16.32
N ASN A 54 5.72 -0.40 -15.77
CA ASN A 54 4.47 -0.48 -16.56
C ASN A 54 3.61 0.77 -16.48
N VAL A 55 3.86 1.71 -15.55
CA VAL A 55 3.04 2.91 -15.39
C VAL A 55 3.90 4.15 -15.41
N LEU A 56 4.90 4.25 -14.52
CA LEU A 56 5.68 5.48 -14.40
C LEU A 56 6.51 5.81 -15.66
N ASN A 57 7.06 4.77 -16.29
CA ASN A 57 7.87 4.91 -17.51
C ASN A 57 7.03 4.89 -18.80
N VAL A 58 5.71 4.78 -18.69
CA VAL A 58 4.80 4.71 -19.85
C VAL A 58 4.09 6.05 -20.02
N GLU A 59 4.33 6.68 -21.17
CA GLU A 59 3.72 7.96 -21.52
C GLU A 59 2.18 7.85 -21.55
N GLY A 60 1.49 8.77 -20.85
CA GLY A 60 0.04 8.77 -20.73
C GLY A 60 -0.55 7.86 -19.64
N ALA A 61 0.21 6.92 -19.09
CA ALA A 61 -0.32 5.98 -18.10
C ALA A 61 -0.60 6.63 -16.75
N MET A 62 0.28 7.54 -16.31
CA MET A 62 0.05 8.35 -15.10
C MET A 62 -1.15 9.28 -15.25
N ASP A 63 -1.37 9.84 -16.44
CA ASP A 63 -2.51 10.73 -16.69
C ASP A 63 -3.84 10.03 -16.43
N LEU A 64 -3.97 8.74 -16.79
CA LEU A 64 -5.16 7.95 -16.48
C LEU A 64 -5.43 7.84 -14.98
N LEU A 65 -4.39 7.70 -14.16
CA LEU A 65 -4.53 7.70 -12.70
C LEU A 65 -4.93 9.09 -12.19
N TYR A 66 -4.35 10.16 -12.73
CA TYR A 66 -4.73 11.51 -12.36
C TYR A 66 -6.18 11.85 -12.76
N LEU A 67 -6.66 11.33 -13.88
CA LEU A 67 -8.03 11.52 -14.35
C LEU A 67 -9.08 10.97 -13.39
N VAL A 68 -8.79 9.88 -12.68
CA VAL A 68 -9.69 9.32 -11.67
C VAL A 68 -9.47 9.92 -10.28
N GLY A 69 -8.46 10.76 -10.07
CA GLY A 69 -8.25 11.46 -8.80
C GLY A 69 -7.08 10.94 -7.95
N PHE A 70 -6.15 10.16 -8.52
CA PHE A 70 -4.87 9.95 -7.85
C PHE A 70 -4.05 11.25 -7.82
N GLU A 71 -3.29 11.42 -6.76
CA GLU A 71 -2.33 12.50 -6.56
C GLU A 71 -0.94 11.91 -6.32
N GLN A 72 0.10 12.66 -6.69
CA GLN A 72 1.49 12.30 -6.40
C GLN A 72 1.97 13.04 -5.14
N ASP A 73 2.54 12.31 -4.20
CA ASP A 73 3.34 12.84 -3.10
C ASP A 73 4.82 12.89 -3.52
N PRO A 74 5.38 14.09 -3.81
CA PRO A 74 6.78 14.21 -4.21
C PRO A 74 7.77 13.97 -3.05
N ILE A 75 7.31 14.02 -1.79
CA ILE A 75 8.15 13.87 -0.60
C ILE A 75 8.30 12.39 -0.25
N GLU A 76 7.20 11.66 -0.26
CA GLU A 76 7.15 10.24 0.11
C GLU A 76 7.28 9.30 -1.10
N HIS A 77 7.54 9.84 -2.30
CA HIS A 77 7.64 9.10 -3.56
C HIS A 77 6.49 8.09 -3.74
N THR A 78 5.27 8.55 -3.47
CA THR A 78 4.08 7.70 -3.40
C THR A 78 2.95 8.33 -4.19
N ILE A 79 2.21 7.51 -4.94
CA ILE A 79 0.94 7.90 -5.58
C ILE A 79 -0.19 7.48 -4.65
N PHE A 80 -1.14 8.36 -4.37
CA PHE A 80 -2.23 8.07 -3.45
C PHE A 80 -3.57 8.63 -3.94
N TYR A 81 -4.66 7.97 -3.54
CA TYR A 81 -6.02 8.46 -3.78
C TYR A 81 -6.57 9.10 -2.52
N ARG A 82 -6.99 10.36 -2.60
CA ARG A 82 -7.56 11.11 -1.46
C ARG A 82 -9.06 10.85 -1.33
N CYS A 83 -9.50 10.41 -0.16
CA CYS A 83 -10.91 10.18 0.14
C CYS A 83 -11.25 10.96 1.42
N ASN A 84 -12.08 12.00 1.35
CA ASN A 84 -12.41 12.87 2.49
C ASN A 84 -13.74 12.52 3.16
N GLY A 85 -14.22 11.29 3.00
CA GLY A 85 -15.47 10.84 3.61
C GLY A 85 -16.13 9.71 2.83
N LYS A 86 -17.37 9.38 3.21
CA LYS A 86 -18.15 8.32 2.56
C LYS A 86 -18.69 8.72 1.18
N GLU A 87 -19.12 9.97 1.02
CA GLU A 87 -19.62 10.47 -0.28
C GLU A 87 -18.52 10.46 -1.35
N ASP A 88 -17.29 10.79 -0.95
CA ASP A 88 -16.10 10.66 -1.79
C ASP A 88 -15.79 9.21 -2.15
N GLU A 89 -16.14 8.24 -1.29
CA GLU A 89 -15.88 6.82 -1.51
C GLU A 89 -16.76 6.25 -2.62
N ASP A 90 -18.06 6.58 -2.61
CA ASP A 90 -18.99 6.17 -3.67
C ASP A 90 -18.61 6.77 -5.03
N LEU A 91 -18.18 8.04 -5.03
CA LEU A 91 -17.69 8.72 -6.23
C LEU A 91 -16.39 8.08 -6.75
N MET A 92 -15.44 7.79 -5.85
CA MET A 92 -14.20 7.06 -6.17
C MET A 92 -14.50 5.70 -6.81
N VAL A 93 -15.37 4.89 -6.21
CA VAL A 93 -15.71 3.56 -6.73
C VAL A 93 -16.33 3.69 -8.13
N LYS A 94 -17.21 4.66 -8.34
CA LYS A 94 -17.80 4.94 -9.65
C LYS A 94 -16.75 5.32 -10.70
N ASP A 95 -15.87 6.25 -10.37
CA ASP A 95 -14.85 6.78 -11.29
C ASP A 95 -13.81 5.71 -11.65
N LEU A 96 -13.36 4.92 -10.68
CA LEU A 96 -12.50 3.76 -10.91
C LEU A 96 -13.19 2.67 -11.73
N THR A 97 -14.49 2.45 -11.52
CA THR A 97 -15.27 1.49 -12.32
C THR A 97 -15.37 1.93 -13.78
N GLU A 98 -15.60 3.22 -14.03
CA GLU A 98 -15.60 3.80 -15.39
C GLU A 98 -14.23 3.61 -16.07
N LEU A 99 -13.13 3.76 -15.34
CA LEU A 99 -11.78 3.52 -15.86
C LEU A 99 -11.50 2.04 -16.13
N CYS A 100 -11.86 1.12 -15.22
CA CYS A 100 -11.71 -0.33 -15.44
C CYS A 100 -12.40 -0.77 -16.74
N GLN A 101 -13.63 -0.30 -16.99
CA GLN A 101 -14.35 -0.60 -18.23
C GLN A 101 -13.62 -0.08 -19.47
N ALA A 102 -13.04 1.12 -19.41
CA ALA A 102 -12.26 1.67 -20.52
C ALA A 102 -10.99 0.83 -20.80
N LEU A 103 -10.32 0.35 -19.74
CA LEU A 103 -9.12 -0.48 -19.85
C LEU A 103 -9.44 -1.87 -20.42
N GLU A 104 -10.55 -2.48 -20.02
CA GLU A 104 -11.02 -3.78 -20.53
C GLU A 104 -11.34 -3.72 -22.02
N GLU A 105 -12.08 -2.70 -22.45
CA GLU A 105 -12.43 -2.51 -23.87
C GLU A 105 -11.21 -2.23 -24.76
N ALA A 106 -10.17 -1.63 -24.18
CA ALA A 106 -8.93 -1.36 -24.89
C ALA A 106 -7.98 -2.57 -24.95
N ASN A 107 -8.24 -3.64 -24.21
CA ASN A 107 -7.38 -4.81 -24.17
C ASN A 107 -7.83 -5.83 -25.23
N PRO A 108 -7.13 -5.96 -26.37
CA PRO A 108 -7.59 -6.81 -27.48
C PRO A 108 -7.47 -8.32 -27.19
N SER A 109 -6.91 -8.70 -26.04
CA SER A 109 -6.54 -10.09 -25.73
C SER A 109 -7.73 -11.02 -25.46
N ASP A 110 -8.93 -10.48 -25.24
CA ASP A 110 -10.16 -11.24 -25.04
C ASP A 110 -11.17 -11.03 -26.17
N GLN A 111 -10.73 -10.87 -27.42
CA GLN A 111 -11.61 -11.24 -28.53
C GLN A 111 -11.84 -12.76 -28.45
N PRO A 112 -13.03 -13.25 -28.04
CA PRO A 112 -13.35 -14.64 -28.26
C PRO A 112 -13.19 -14.85 -29.75
N PHE A 113 -12.34 -15.80 -30.17
CA PHE A 113 -12.21 -16.21 -31.56
C PHE A 113 -13.60 -16.22 -32.20
N SER A 114 -13.89 -15.17 -32.97
CA SER A 114 -15.10 -15.12 -33.76
C SER A 114 -14.94 -16.26 -34.74
N LEU A 115 -15.69 -17.34 -34.48
CA LEU A 115 -15.76 -18.53 -35.29
C LEU A 115 -16.19 -18.08 -36.70
N SER A 116 -15.23 -17.78 -37.55
CA SER A 116 -15.46 -17.72 -38.98
C SER A 116 -15.96 -19.11 -39.40
N PRO A 117 -17.16 -19.22 -40.00
CA PRO A 117 -17.66 -20.49 -40.50
C PRO A 117 -16.89 -20.86 -41.77
N ARG A 118 -15.70 -21.44 -41.61
CA ARG A 118 -14.99 -22.14 -42.70
C ARG A 118 -15.15 -23.65 -42.51
N GLN A 119 -16.14 -24.15 -43.26
CA GLN A 119 -16.09 -25.38 -44.05
C GLN A 119 -15.53 -26.67 -43.41
N LEU A 120 -16.47 -27.59 -43.12
CA LEU A 120 -16.49 -28.99 -43.56
C LEU A 120 -15.12 -29.68 -43.76
N VAL A 121 -14.76 -30.57 -42.82
CA VAL A 121 -14.39 -31.97 -43.12
C VAL A 121 -14.40 -32.85 -41.85
N SER A 122 -15.28 -33.86 -41.90
CA SER A 122 -15.29 -35.25 -41.39
C SER A 122 -14.79 -35.68 -39.99
N PRO A 123 -15.49 -36.65 -39.36
CA PRO A 123 -15.13 -37.24 -38.07
C PRO A 123 -14.24 -38.49 -38.24
N ILE A 124 -13.21 -38.63 -37.41
CA ILE A 124 -12.60 -39.92 -37.08
C ILE A 124 -12.63 -40.05 -35.56
N SER A 125 -13.48 -40.96 -35.08
CA SER A 125 -13.42 -41.57 -33.77
C SER A 125 -12.05 -42.19 -33.53
N HIS A 126 -11.50 -42.11 -32.32
CA HIS A 126 -11.02 -43.27 -31.55
C HIS A 126 -10.71 -42.91 -30.09
N HIS A 127 -11.07 -43.86 -29.22
CA HIS A 127 -10.91 -43.93 -27.77
C HIS A 127 -9.45 -43.84 -27.30
N HIS A 128 -9.21 -43.30 -26.10
CA HIS A 128 -8.96 -44.11 -24.91
C HIS A 128 -8.87 -43.29 -23.62
N GLU A 129 -9.33 -43.95 -22.57
CA GLU A 129 -9.36 -43.64 -21.15
C GLU A 129 -8.04 -44.08 -20.51
N THR A 130 -7.40 -43.27 -19.65
CA THR A 130 -6.74 -43.72 -18.41
C THR A 130 -6.23 -42.53 -17.55
N THR A 131 -6.65 -42.51 -16.29
CA THR A 131 -5.96 -41.89 -15.14
C THR A 131 -4.76 -42.80 -14.72
N PRO A 132 -3.94 -42.58 -13.66
CA PRO A 132 -3.91 -41.53 -12.62
C PRO A 132 -2.48 -41.01 -12.24
N SER A 133 -2.44 -40.09 -11.25
CA SER A 133 -1.43 -39.87 -10.21
C SER A 133 0.08 -39.95 -10.51
N THR A 134 0.81 -38.87 -10.22
CA THR A 134 2.17 -38.97 -9.64
C THR A 134 2.37 -37.88 -8.61
N SER A 135 2.63 -38.35 -7.40
CA SER A 135 3.01 -37.63 -6.20
C SER A 135 4.53 -37.53 -6.08
N MET A 136 4.97 -36.62 -5.20
CA MET A 136 6.29 -36.53 -4.56
C MET A 136 7.43 -35.94 -5.41
N SER A 137 8.04 -34.85 -4.94
CA SER A 137 9.21 -34.96 -4.05
C SER A 137 9.91 -33.63 -3.80
N HIS A 138 10.14 -33.39 -2.51
CA HIS A 138 11.08 -32.52 -1.84
C HIS A 138 12.39 -32.18 -2.58
N SER A 139 12.86 -30.94 -2.38
CA SER A 139 14.28 -30.58 -2.41
C SER A 139 14.54 -29.39 -1.48
N PRO A 140 15.28 -29.57 -0.38
CA PRO A 140 15.97 -28.50 0.33
C PRO A 140 17.39 -28.32 -0.24
N PHE A 141 18.05 -27.22 0.11
CA PHE A 141 19.43 -26.77 -0.25
C PHE A 141 19.36 -25.46 -1.05
N GLN A 142 20.17 -24.42 -0.80
CA GLN A 142 21.32 -24.28 0.08
C GLN A 142 21.56 -22.78 0.28
N SER A 143 21.96 -22.41 1.49
CA SER A 143 22.58 -21.11 1.78
C SER A 143 23.87 -20.96 0.99
N VAL A 144 24.06 -19.83 0.32
CA VAL A 144 25.38 -19.33 -0.03
C VAL A 144 25.48 -17.87 0.39
N GLU A 145 26.21 -17.70 1.49
CA GLU A 145 26.82 -16.47 1.93
C GLU A 145 27.94 -16.10 0.94
N SER A 146 27.99 -14.87 0.45
CA SER A 146 29.15 -14.37 -0.29
C SER A 146 29.35 -12.88 -0.04
N THR A 147 30.31 -12.66 0.84
CA THR A 147 31.14 -11.48 1.05
C THR A 147 32.06 -11.24 -0.15
N ARG A 148 32.00 -10.05 -0.77
CA ARG A 148 33.17 -9.32 -1.34
C ARG A 148 32.73 -7.94 -1.85
N ALA A 149 33.09 -6.86 -1.17
CA ALA A 149 34.29 -6.04 -1.37
C ALA A 149 34.37 -5.32 -2.73
N SER A 150 34.18 -4.00 -2.65
CA SER A 150 34.97 -2.92 -3.23
C SER A 150 35.70 -3.17 -4.55
N GLN A 151 35.35 -2.42 -5.61
CA GLN A 151 36.30 -1.59 -6.39
C GLN A 151 35.57 -0.48 -7.18
N PRO A 152 36.09 0.77 -7.19
CA PRO A 152 35.65 1.83 -8.09
C PRO A 152 36.47 1.80 -9.39
N HIS A 153 35.80 1.78 -10.55
CA HIS A 153 36.45 2.07 -11.83
C HIS A 153 35.96 3.40 -12.37
N THR A 154 36.87 4.38 -12.34
CA THR A 154 36.83 5.61 -13.12
C THR A 154 37.23 5.26 -14.55
N THR A 155 36.34 5.50 -15.52
CA THR A 155 36.78 5.54 -16.93
C THR A 155 36.22 6.81 -17.57
N PHE A 156 37.17 7.69 -17.90
CA PHE A 156 37.05 8.84 -18.76
C PHE A 156 36.24 8.52 -20.03
N SER A 157 35.28 9.37 -20.37
CA SER A 157 34.78 9.47 -21.74
C SER A 157 34.67 10.95 -22.12
N SER A 158 35.63 11.36 -22.92
CA SER A 158 35.80 12.65 -23.57
C SER A 158 35.01 12.66 -24.88
N HIS A 159 34.04 13.56 -25.04
CA HIS A 159 33.47 13.91 -26.35
C HIS A 159 33.01 15.39 -26.40
N PRO A 160 32.93 15.98 -27.61
CA PRO A 160 33.39 17.34 -27.93
C PRO A 160 32.33 18.45 -27.82
N PRO A 161 32.75 19.73 -27.84
CA PRO A 161 31.86 20.88 -27.76
C PRO A 161 31.16 21.14 -29.10
N LEU A 162 29.86 21.45 -29.04
CA LEU A 162 29.07 21.99 -30.15
C LEU A 162 28.73 23.48 -29.90
N PRO A 163 28.50 24.25 -30.97
CA PRO A 163 28.71 25.70 -30.97
C PRO A 163 27.55 26.51 -30.39
N SER A 164 27.95 27.57 -29.68
CA SER A 164 27.13 28.73 -29.31
C SER A 164 26.40 29.33 -30.51
N SER A 165 25.08 29.50 -30.38
CA SER A 165 24.33 30.53 -31.08
C SER A 165 23.49 31.32 -30.07
N HIS A 166 23.88 32.57 -29.93
CA HIS A 166 23.25 33.64 -29.18
C HIS A 166 21.75 33.78 -29.47
N ILE A 167 20.92 33.71 -28.44
CA ILE A 167 19.70 34.52 -28.32
C ILE A 167 19.60 34.97 -26.85
N SER A 168 20.14 36.16 -26.57
CA SER A 168 19.90 36.85 -25.31
C SER A 168 18.57 37.59 -25.42
N GLN A 169 17.57 37.15 -24.65
CA GLN A 169 16.45 38.00 -24.23
C GLN A 169 16.43 38.03 -22.70
N PRO A 170 16.70 39.17 -22.05
CA PRO A 170 16.49 39.33 -20.61
C PRO A 170 15.03 39.70 -20.39
N LEU A 171 14.21 38.74 -19.96
CA LEU A 171 12.83 38.98 -19.57
C LEU A 171 12.64 38.58 -18.10
N THR A 172 12.76 39.59 -17.24
CA THR A 172 11.98 39.85 -16.02
C THR A 172 11.21 38.64 -15.44
N SER A 173 11.83 37.88 -14.52
CA SER A 173 11.13 36.87 -13.71
C SER A 173 11.63 36.84 -12.26
N THR A 174 11.94 37.99 -11.67
CA THR A 174 12.43 38.05 -10.28
C THR A 174 11.33 37.83 -9.23
N ALA A 175 10.05 38.02 -9.59
CA ALA A 175 8.94 37.89 -8.63
C ALA A 175 8.49 36.44 -8.37
N HIS A 176 8.66 35.54 -9.34
CA HIS A 176 8.23 34.15 -9.22
C HIS A 176 9.23 33.29 -8.41
N ASP A 177 10.49 33.72 -8.34
CA ASP A 177 11.54 33.03 -7.58
C ASP A 177 11.37 33.24 -6.06
N GLU A 178 10.96 34.43 -5.62
CA GLU A 178 10.74 34.72 -4.19
C GLU A 178 9.60 33.89 -3.57
N GLU A 179 8.53 33.65 -4.34
CA GLU A 179 7.41 32.82 -3.88
C GLU A 179 7.80 31.36 -3.72
N TYR A 180 8.63 30.84 -4.62
CA TYR A 180 9.13 29.47 -4.55
C TYR A 180 10.05 29.26 -3.34
N GLU A 181 10.97 30.19 -3.07
CA GLU A 181 11.83 30.14 -1.89
C GLU A 181 11.03 30.22 -0.59
N LYS A 182 10.01 31.07 -0.55
CA LYS A 182 9.10 31.17 0.60
C LYS A 182 8.39 29.84 0.85
N LYS A 183 7.88 29.20 -0.20
CA LYS A 183 7.20 27.89 -0.11
C LYS A 183 8.14 26.77 0.34
N GLN A 184 9.39 26.78 -0.11
CA GLN A 184 10.41 25.84 0.37
C GLN A 184 10.70 26.02 1.88
N ARG A 185 10.84 27.26 2.33
CA ARG A 185 11.09 27.57 3.74
C ARG A 185 9.93 27.11 4.64
N GLU A 186 8.69 27.33 4.21
CA GLU A 186 7.49 26.87 4.92
C GLU A 186 7.43 25.34 5.01
N LEU A 187 7.76 24.64 3.92
CA LEU A 187 7.79 23.18 3.89
C LEU A 187 8.85 22.62 4.85
N GLU A 188 10.03 23.23 4.90
CA GLU A 188 11.11 22.87 5.82
C GLU A 188 10.71 23.11 7.28
N GLU A 189 10.09 24.25 7.57
CA GLU A 189 9.58 24.57 8.91
C GLU A 189 8.53 23.55 9.36
N ARG A 190 7.60 23.18 8.48
CA ARG A 190 6.57 22.17 8.76
C ARG A 190 7.17 20.79 9.04
N ARG A 191 8.23 20.41 8.31
CA ARG A 191 8.98 19.16 8.58
C ARG A 191 9.65 19.21 9.95
N LYS A 192 10.23 20.35 10.33
CA LYS A 192 10.86 20.55 11.64
C LYS A 192 9.84 20.49 12.78
N GLN A 193 8.66 21.08 12.62
CA GLN A 193 7.58 21.01 13.60
C GLN A 193 7.10 19.58 13.83
N LEU A 194 6.87 18.81 12.75
CA LEU A 194 6.47 17.40 12.85
C LEU A 194 7.53 16.53 13.54
N ALA A 195 8.82 16.82 13.32
CA ALA A 195 9.90 16.11 13.98
C ALA A 195 9.93 16.41 15.50
N GLU A 196 9.73 17.67 15.88
CA GLU A 196 9.68 18.08 17.29
C GLU A 196 8.44 17.54 18.00
N GLU A 197 7.27 17.58 17.36
CA GLU A 197 6.04 16.99 17.91
C GLU A 197 6.21 15.49 18.17
N LYS A 198 6.82 14.74 17.22
CA LYS A 198 7.16 13.32 17.42
C LYS A 198 8.13 13.11 18.58
N ARG A 199 9.06 14.05 18.82
CA ARG A 199 10.00 13.99 19.95
C ARG A 199 9.25 14.17 21.28
N ILE A 200 8.42 15.20 21.39
CA ILE A 200 7.60 15.49 22.58
C ILE A 200 6.68 14.30 22.90
N LYS A 201 5.99 13.76 21.89
CA LYS A 201 5.07 12.62 22.09
C LYS A 201 5.78 11.36 22.61
N ARG A 202 7.02 11.09 22.15
CA ARG A 202 7.84 9.98 22.67
C ARG A 202 8.27 10.23 24.11
N GLU A 203 8.64 11.46 24.43
CA GLU A 203 9.04 11.88 25.78
C GLU A 203 7.88 11.76 26.77
N GLU A 204 6.69 12.19 26.38
CA GLU A 204 5.46 12.06 27.17
C GLU A 204 5.06 10.60 27.41
N ALA A 205 5.08 9.77 26.36
CA ALA A 205 4.81 8.34 26.49
C ALA A 205 5.80 7.66 27.44
N GLN A 206 7.08 8.06 27.40
CA GLN A 206 8.09 7.55 28.31
C GLN A 206 7.85 8.02 29.75
N ARG A 207 7.41 9.27 29.94
CA ARG A 207 7.05 9.80 31.26
C ARG A 207 5.87 9.06 31.87
N ILE A 208 4.81 8.81 31.10
CA ILE A 208 3.64 8.01 31.53
C ILE A 208 4.08 6.60 31.90
N LYS A 209 4.94 5.97 31.10
CA LYS A 209 5.48 4.63 31.38
C LYS A 209 6.29 4.59 32.68
N ASN A 210 7.08 5.64 32.96
CA ASN A 210 7.84 5.73 34.20
C ASN A 210 6.93 5.99 35.41
N GLN A 211 5.91 6.82 35.28
CA GLN A 211 4.92 7.06 36.32
C GLN A 211 4.19 5.77 36.70
N ALA A 212 3.68 5.04 35.72
CA ALA A 212 2.99 3.77 35.95
C ALA A 212 3.88 2.69 36.61
N LYS A 213 5.21 2.78 36.45
CA LYS A 213 6.15 1.90 37.16
C LYS A 213 6.33 2.30 38.62
N LEU A 214 6.35 3.59 38.93
CA LEU A 214 6.42 4.08 40.30
C LEU A 214 5.15 3.71 41.06
N ASP A 215 3.97 3.95 40.48
CA ASP A 215 2.68 3.62 41.10
C ASP A 215 2.55 2.11 41.37
N ARG A 216 3.06 1.25 40.46
CA ARG A 216 3.10 -0.21 40.70
C ARG A 216 4.05 -0.62 41.81
N LYS A 217 5.15 0.12 41.99
CA LYS A 217 6.10 -0.15 43.06
C LYS A 217 5.53 0.25 44.41
N GLU A 218 4.91 1.43 44.48
CA GLU A 218 4.24 1.92 45.69
C GLU A 218 3.16 0.95 46.17
N LYS A 219 2.33 0.45 45.25
CA LYS A 219 1.32 -0.56 45.58
C LYS A 219 1.92 -1.87 46.12
N HIS A 220 3.06 -2.30 45.59
CA HIS A 220 3.74 -3.51 46.06
C HIS A 220 4.32 -3.32 47.47
N ASP A 221 4.86 -2.14 47.77
CA ASP A 221 5.44 -1.82 49.07
C ASP A 221 4.32 -1.68 50.16
N GLU A 222 3.11 -1.23 49.80
CA GLU A 222 1.94 -1.22 50.70
C GLU A 222 1.45 -2.63 51.06
N ASP A 223 1.35 -3.54 50.08
CA ASP A 223 0.94 -4.93 50.31
C ASP A 223 1.95 -5.69 51.19
N GLU A 224 3.25 -5.37 51.07
CA GLU A 224 4.31 -5.94 51.91
C GLU A 224 4.24 -5.43 53.36
N TYR A 225 3.90 -4.14 53.57
CA TYR A 225 3.74 -3.55 54.90
C TYR A 225 2.47 -4.05 55.62
N GLU A 226 1.36 -4.27 54.91
CA GLU A 226 0.18 -4.92 55.49
C GLU A 226 0.45 -6.38 55.90
N HIS A 227 1.30 -7.10 55.14
CA HIS A 227 1.72 -8.46 55.48
C HIS A 227 2.59 -8.53 56.74
N GLU A 228 3.39 -7.49 57.04
CA GLU A 228 4.21 -7.42 58.25
C GLU A 228 3.43 -7.00 59.51
N LEU A 229 2.38 -6.17 59.36
CA LEU A 229 1.50 -5.78 60.48
C LEU A 229 0.35 -6.77 60.73
N GLY A 230 0.05 -7.64 59.76
CA GLY A 230 -0.97 -8.67 59.80
C GLY A 230 -0.60 -9.94 60.56
N VAL A 231 0.00 -9.83 61.75
CA VAL A 231 0.00 -10.94 62.72
C VAL A 231 -1.37 -10.97 63.40
N THR A 232 -2.41 -11.56 62.79
CA THR A 232 -3.42 -12.36 63.54
C THR A 232 -4.48 -13.02 62.65
N ALA A 233 -4.49 -14.34 62.71
CA ALA A 233 -5.66 -15.21 62.85
C ALA A 233 -6.74 -15.19 61.75
N HIS A 234 -6.50 -15.92 60.66
CA HIS A 234 -7.58 -16.69 60.04
C HIS A 234 -7.16 -18.14 59.76
N SER A 235 -7.46 -18.99 60.73
CA SER A 235 -7.59 -20.42 60.59
C SER A 235 -8.72 -20.74 59.61
N HIS A 236 -8.39 -21.10 58.37
CA HIS A 236 -9.37 -21.65 57.44
C HIS A 236 -9.14 -23.16 57.29
N LEU A 237 -10.13 -23.90 57.79
CA LEU A 237 -10.21 -25.34 57.82
C LEU A 237 -10.07 -25.95 56.43
N HIS A 238 -9.22 -26.97 56.41
CA HIS A 238 -9.04 -27.96 55.37
C HIS A 238 -10.38 -28.60 54.98
N ASN A 239 -10.71 -28.64 53.69
CA ASN A 239 -11.74 -29.52 53.15
C ASN A 239 -11.22 -30.19 51.87
N PRO A 240 -10.94 -31.51 51.88
CA PRO A 240 -10.54 -32.23 50.68
C PRO A 240 -11.71 -33.06 50.16
N GLN A 241 -12.31 -32.68 49.03
CA GLN A 241 -13.09 -33.65 48.28
C GLN A 241 -13.13 -33.37 46.78
N GLN A 242 -12.34 -34.19 46.07
CA GLN A 242 -12.67 -34.92 44.85
C GLN A 242 -13.66 -34.32 43.85
N GLY A 243 -13.22 -34.23 42.59
CA GLY A 243 -14.12 -34.41 41.45
C GLY A 243 -13.74 -33.59 40.22
N ASN A 244 -12.90 -34.16 39.36
CA ASN A 244 -12.91 -33.81 37.94
C ASN A 244 -14.30 -34.13 37.38
N PRO A 245 -14.88 -33.26 36.53
CA PRO A 245 -14.95 -33.67 35.14
C PRO A 245 -14.73 -32.52 34.13
N SER A 246 -13.95 -32.87 33.10
CA SER A 246 -14.36 -32.77 31.70
C SER A 246 -14.81 -31.40 31.15
N GLY A 247 -13.89 -30.78 30.42
CA GLY A 247 -14.15 -30.39 29.03
C GLY A 247 -15.34 -29.49 28.75
N HIS A 248 -15.18 -28.19 28.99
CA HIS A 248 -15.87 -27.16 28.23
C HIS A 248 -14.94 -25.95 28.11
N ASN A 249 -14.50 -25.65 26.89
CA ASN A 249 -13.88 -24.38 26.54
C ASN A 249 -15.01 -23.39 26.22
N PRO A 250 -15.27 -22.35 27.04
CA PRO A 250 -16.11 -21.23 26.66
C PRO A 250 -15.19 -20.12 26.13
N PHE A 251 -14.47 -20.39 25.04
CA PHE A 251 -13.81 -19.32 24.28
C PHE A 251 -14.77 -18.92 23.17
N TYR A 252 -15.10 -17.62 23.11
CA TYR A 252 -16.13 -16.95 22.30
C TYR A 252 -17.53 -16.84 22.91
N SER A 253 -17.65 -16.05 23.99
CA SER A 253 -18.82 -15.20 24.14
C SER A 253 -18.37 -13.87 24.75
N GLY A 254 -18.55 -12.77 24.01
CA GLY A 254 -18.37 -11.41 24.54
C GLY A 254 -17.26 -10.58 23.89
N MET A 255 -17.35 -10.29 22.59
CA MET A 255 -16.92 -8.98 22.10
C MET A 255 -18.18 -8.18 21.78
N THR A 256 -18.58 -7.38 22.76
CA THR A 256 -19.63 -6.38 22.64
C THR A 256 -19.20 -5.31 21.65
N THR A 257 -20.02 -5.10 20.62
CA THR A 257 -19.95 -3.96 19.73
C THR A 257 -20.17 -2.69 20.54
N PHE A 258 -19.11 -1.88 20.73
CA PHE A 258 -19.23 -0.52 21.22
C PHE A 258 -19.90 0.33 20.12
N LYS A 259 -21.18 0.61 20.34
CA LYS A 259 -21.91 1.70 19.71
C LYS A 259 -21.39 3.01 20.32
N ASP A 260 -21.04 3.93 19.42
CA ASP A 260 -21.57 5.30 19.43
C ASP A 260 -21.07 6.25 20.53
N ILE A 261 -20.15 7.15 20.18
CA ILE A 261 -20.12 8.53 20.69
C ILE A 261 -19.72 9.42 19.52
N GLY A 262 -20.69 10.18 19.00
CA GLY A 262 -20.46 11.26 18.06
C GLY A 262 -19.62 12.38 18.66
N ASN A 263 -19.08 13.22 17.79
CA ASN A 263 -18.77 14.59 18.17
C ASN A 263 -19.11 15.53 17.01
N GLN A 264 -19.75 16.61 17.45
CA GLN A 264 -20.18 17.80 16.72
C GLN A 264 -19.00 18.57 16.13
#